data_AF-A0A9Q6I8W9-F1
#
_entry.id   AF-A0A9Q6I8W9-F1
#
_cell.length_a   1.000
_cell.length_b   1.000
_cell.length_c   1.000
_cell.angle_alpha   90.00
_cell.angle_beta   90.00
_cell.angle_gamma   90.00
#
_symmetry.space_group_name_H-M   'P 1'
#
loop_
_entity.id
_entity.type
_entity.pdbx_description
1 polymer ?
#
loop_
_entity_poly.entity_id
_entity_poly.type
_entity_poly.pdbx_seq_one_letter_code
_entity_poly.pdbx_strand_id
1 'polypeptide(L)'
;MSDHDLSSPTPQDEKSCVAAIRAMKADVDVILTQLRSGRYASPDTFVNNWGYLIDKVKEMKPMLSKPGVTEMLLHTDVMLMADLLAITHAVEIIGNFMDCLARHARQSPKDPGDGDSV
;
A
#
# COMPACT_ATOMS: atom_id res chain seq x y z
N MET A 1 -23.35 -20.84 26.60
CA MET A 1 -23.04 -20.91 25.16
C MET A 1 -23.59 -19.61 24.61
N SER A 2 -22.77 -18.57 24.60
CA SER A 2 -23.21 -17.22 24.22
C SER A 2 -23.07 -17.13 22.72
N ASP A 3 -24.20 -17.02 22.04
CA ASP A 3 -24.26 -16.77 20.61
C ASP A 3 -23.47 -15.48 20.32
N HIS A 4 -22.37 -15.66 19.61
CA HIS A 4 -21.58 -14.56 19.08
C HIS A 4 -22.46 -13.87 18.03
N ASP A 5 -23.01 -12.72 18.39
CA ASP A 5 -23.76 -11.85 17.47
C ASP A 5 -22.78 -11.34 16.40
N LEU A 6 -22.64 -12.12 15.32
CA LEU A 6 -22.05 -11.71 14.05
C LEU A 6 -23.04 -10.76 13.37
N SER A 7 -23.24 -9.59 13.97
CA SER A 7 -24.04 -8.53 13.36
C SER A 7 -23.36 -8.16 12.05
N SER A 8 -24.02 -8.46 10.94
CA SER A 8 -23.55 -8.08 9.61
C SER A 8 -23.38 -6.56 9.57
N PRO A 9 -22.31 -6.03 8.96
CA PRO A 9 -22.05 -4.59 8.94
C PRO A 9 -23.29 -3.85 8.42
N THR A 10 -23.68 -2.79 9.10
CA THR A 10 -24.88 -2.05 8.70
C THR A 10 -24.57 -1.20 7.45
N PRO A 11 -25.57 -0.86 6.62
CA PRO A 11 -25.37 0.04 5.48
C PRO A 11 -24.78 1.42 5.86
N GLN A 12 -24.92 1.83 7.13
CA GLN A 12 -24.32 3.05 7.65
C GLN A 12 -22.81 2.88 7.91
N ASP A 13 -22.39 1.70 8.38
CA ASP A 13 -20.98 1.36 8.57
C ASP A 13 -20.25 1.27 7.24
N GLU A 14 -20.89 0.69 6.23
CA GLU A 14 -20.37 0.61 4.86
C GLU A 14 -20.17 2.01 4.27
N LYS A 15 -21.17 2.89 4.37
CA LYS A 15 -21.05 4.29 3.90
C LYS A 15 -19.93 5.05 4.61
N SER A 16 -19.81 4.87 5.93
CA SER A 16 -18.73 5.50 6.72
C SER A 16 -17.36 4.97 6.30
N CYS A 17 -17.26 3.67 6.04
CA CYS A 17 -16.05 3.02 5.53
C CYS A 17 -15.66 3.54 4.14
N VAL A 18 -16.64 3.67 3.22
CA VAL A 18 -16.43 4.23 1.88
C VAL A 18 -16.00 5.71 1.95
N ALA A 19 -16.58 6.50 2.84
CA ALA A 19 -16.17 7.89 3.06
C ALA A 19 -14.71 7.99 3.53
N ALA A 20 -14.32 7.14 4.48
CA ALA A 20 -12.93 7.06 4.95
C ALA A 20 -11.96 6.60 3.83
N ILE A 21 -12.36 5.63 3.00
CA ILE A 21 -11.60 5.21 1.82
C ILE A 21 -11.37 6.37 0.85
N ARG A 22 -12.40 7.17 0.58
CA ARG A 22 -12.29 8.36 -0.28
C ARG A 22 -11.33 9.40 0.29
N ALA A 23 -11.38 9.64 1.60
CA ALA A 23 -10.44 10.55 2.26
C ALA A 23 -8.99 10.04 2.12
N MET A 24 -8.75 8.75 2.38
CA MET A 24 -7.42 8.16 2.21
C MET A 24 -6.92 8.19 0.76
N LYS A 25 -7.80 8.07 -0.23
CA LYS A 25 -7.41 8.16 -1.64
C LYS A 25 -6.77 9.51 -1.98
N ALA A 26 -7.31 10.60 -1.45
CA ALA A 26 -6.74 11.93 -1.67
C ALA A 26 -5.29 12.02 -1.16
N ASP A 27 -5.03 11.48 0.05
CA ASP A 27 -3.67 11.41 0.61
C ASP A 27 -2.75 10.56 -0.27
N VAL A 28 -3.22 9.38 -0.66
CA VAL A 28 -2.50 8.42 -1.52
C VAL A 28 -2.15 9.04 -2.88
N ASP A 29 -3.05 9.80 -3.49
CA ASP A 29 -2.81 10.45 -4.78
C ASP A 29 -1.72 11.51 -4.72
N VAL A 30 -1.65 12.27 -3.63
CA VAL A 30 -0.56 13.25 -3.40
C VAL A 30 0.79 12.53 -3.37
N ILE A 31 0.89 11.44 -2.62
CA ILE A 31 2.14 10.68 -2.46
C ILE A 31 2.53 10.00 -3.77
N LEU A 32 1.59 9.35 -4.45
CA LEU A 32 1.82 8.73 -5.74
C LEU A 32 2.29 9.75 -6.77
N THR A 33 1.71 10.95 -6.78
CA THR A 33 2.15 12.02 -7.67
C THR A 33 3.60 12.40 -7.40
N GLN A 34 3.98 12.54 -6.12
CA GLN A 34 5.36 12.85 -5.74
C GLN A 34 6.33 11.73 -6.17
N LEU A 35 6.01 10.48 -5.87
CA LEU A 35 6.81 9.31 -6.25
C LEU A 35 6.94 9.18 -7.77
N ARG A 36 5.84 9.30 -8.51
CA ARG A 36 5.82 9.20 -9.98
C ARG A 36 6.58 10.34 -10.66
N SER A 37 6.57 11.53 -10.07
CA SER A 37 7.27 12.67 -10.68
C SER A 37 8.78 12.51 -10.69
N GLY A 38 9.34 11.64 -9.83
CA GLY A 38 10.78 11.49 -9.68
C GLY A 38 11.50 12.71 -9.07
N ARG A 39 10.76 13.79 -8.76
CA ARG A 39 11.31 15.07 -8.28
C ARG A 39 11.29 15.17 -6.76
N TYR A 40 11.79 14.14 -6.09
CA TYR A 40 12.04 14.18 -4.65
C TYR A 40 13.38 14.86 -4.37
N ALA A 41 13.44 15.62 -3.27
CA ALA A 41 14.62 16.41 -2.91
C ALA A 41 15.85 15.54 -2.51
N SER A 42 15.61 14.31 -2.06
CA SER A 42 16.65 13.36 -1.66
C SER A 42 16.13 11.91 -1.73
N PRO A 43 17.02 10.91 -1.71
CA PRO A 43 16.63 9.51 -1.52
C PRO A 43 15.80 9.26 -0.26
N ASP A 44 16.11 9.96 0.84
CA ASP A 44 15.34 9.86 2.09
C ASP A 44 13.89 10.33 1.91
N THR A 45 13.67 11.35 1.08
CA THR A 45 12.32 11.82 0.75
C THR A 45 11.52 10.72 0.03
N PHE A 46 12.16 9.99 -0.89
CA PHE A 46 11.56 8.84 -1.54
C PHE A 46 11.22 7.75 -0.53
N VAL A 47 12.16 7.37 0.35
CA VAL A 47 11.95 6.33 1.37
C VAL A 47 10.80 6.68 2.32
N ASN A 48 10.74 7.93 2.78
CA ASN A 48 9.68 8.40 3.66
C ASN A 48 8.30 8.35 2.98
N ASN A 49 8.21 8.86 1.75
CA ASN A 49 6.98 8.84 0.97
C ASN A 49 6.53 7.40 0.64
N TRP A 50 7.48 6.54 0.31
CA TRP A 50 7.23 5.13 0.06
C TRP A 50 6.74 4.40 1.30
N GLY A 51 7.37 4.63 2.46
CA GLY A 51 6.93 4.08 3.74
C GLY A 51 5.51 4.51 4.09
N TYR A 52 5.20 5.79 3.92
CA TYR A 52 3.85 6.31 4.17
C TYR A 52 2.80 5.70 3.20
N LEU A 53 3.15 5.50 1.93
CA LEU A 53 2.28 4.82 0.96
C LEU A 53 1.99 3.37 1.39
N ILE A 54 3.01 2.63 1.85
CA ILE A 54 2.83 1.28 2.39
C ILE A 54 1.85 1.28 3.55
N ASP A 55 2.00 2.20 4.50
CA ASP A 55 1.14 2.25 5.70
C ASP A 55 -0.30 2.56 5.33
N LYS A 56 -0.53 3.47 4.36
CA LYS A 56 -1.88 3.74 3.82
C LYS A 56 -2.49 2.52 3.12
N VAL A 57 -1.71 1.77 2.36
CA VAL A 57 -2.21 0.52 1.75
C VAL A 57 -2.54 -0.53 2.81
N LYS A 58 -1.73 -0.67 3.87
CA LYS A 58 -2.02 -1.59 4.99
C LYS A 58 -3.31 -1.22 5.73
N GLU A 59 -3.57 0.07 5.91
CA GLU A 59 -4.81 0.58 6.51
C GLU A 59 -6.03 0.32 5.62
N MET A 60 -5.86 0.50 4.31
CA MET A 60 -6.94 0.42 3.34
C MET A 60 -7.35 -1.01 2.97
N LYS A 61 -6.39 -1.93 2.87
CA LYS A 61 -6.63 -3.30 2.40
C LYS A 61 -7.70 -4.05 3.21
N PRO A 62 -7.74 -3.98 4.56
CA PRO A 62 -8.82 -4.57 5.36
C PRO A 62 -10.18 -3.93 5.07
N MET A 63 -10.22 -2.62 4.79
CA MET A 63 -11.47 -1.91 4.47
C MET A 63 -12.05 -2.34 3.13
N LEU A 64 -11.21 -2.54 2.12
CA LEU A 64 -11.59 -3.10 0.82
C LEU A 64 -11.92 -4.60 0.89
N SER A 65 -11.55 -5.27 1.98
CA SER A 65 -11.90 -6.68 2.20
C SER A 65 -13.23 -6.84 2.95
N LYS A 66 -13.86 -5.74 3.38
CA LYS A 66 -15.15 -5.79 4.09
C LYS A 66 -16.28 -6.13 3.12
N PRO A 67 -17.10 -7.16 3.42
CA PRO A 67 -18.35 -7.39 2.70
C PRO A 67 -19.23 -6.14 2.71
N GLY A 68 -19.92 -5.86 1.61
CA GLY A 68 -20.76 -4.68 1.40
C GLY A 68 -20.01 -3.44 0.92
N VAL A 69 -18.79 -3.20 1.43
CA VAL A 69 -17.97 -2.04 1.03
C VAL A 69 -17.51 -2.16 -0.42
N THR A 70 -17.03 -3.34 -0.80
CA THR A 70 -16.59 -3.59 -2.18
C THR A 70 -17.75 -3.60 -3.15
N GLU A 71 -18.88 -4.23 -2.82
CA GLU A 71 -20.08 -4.17 -3.67
C GLU A 71 -20.58 -2.73 -3.82
N MET A 72 -20.59 -1.96 -2.74
CA MET A 72 -20.99 -0.55 -2.78
C MET A 72 -20.05 0.28 -3.66
N LEU A 73 -18.73 0.09 -3.56
CA LEU A 73 -17.77 0.78 -4.42
C LEU A 73 -17.93 0.37 -5.89
N LEU A 74 -18.07 -0.92 -6.18
CA LEU A 74 -18.27 -1.40 -7.56
C LEU A 74 -19.56 -0.82 -8.18
N HIS A 75 -20.62 -0.64 -7.39
CA HIS A 75 -21.87 -0.08 -7.86
C HIS A 75 -21.86 1.46 -7.97
N THR A 76 -21.18 2.15 -7.05
CA THR A 76 -21.25 3.62 -6.95
C THR A 76 -20.07 4.34 -7.59
N ASP A 77 -18.91 3.71 -7.64
CA ASP A 77 -17.65 4.31 -8.10
C ASP A 77 -16.62 3.23 -8.49
N VAL A 78 -16.85 2.58 -9.64
CA VAL A 78 -15.99 1.49 -10.13
C VAL A 78 -14.56 1.95 -10.43
N MET A 79 -14.38 3.21 -10.83
CA MET A 79 -13.04 3.77 -11.11
C MET A 79 -12.24 3.92 -9.83
N LEU A 80 -12.86 4.41 -8.76
CA LEU A 80 -12.22 4.42 -7.45
C LEU A 80 -11.80 3.00 -7.04
N MET A 81 -12.68 2.00 -7.17
CA MET A 81 -12.32 0.62 -6.82
C MET A 81 -11.12 0.10 -7.62
N ALA A 82 -11.12 0.33 -8.93
CA ALA A 82 -10.03 -0.08 -9.82
C ALA A 82 -8.70 0.59 -9.44
N ASP A 83 -8.72 1.90 -9.20
CA ASP A 83 -7.55 2.66 -8.75
C ASP A 83 -6.97 2.09 -7.45
N LEU A 84 -7.82 1.82 -6.47
CA LEU A 84 -7.40 1.33 -5.16
C LEU A 84 -6.78 -0.07 -5.23
N LEU A 85 -7.34 -0.95 -6.06
CA LEU A 85 -6.76 -2.27 -6.33
C LEU A 85 -5.41 -2.14 -7.03
N ALA A 86 -5.32 -1.29 -8.06
CA ALA A 86 -4.08 -1.07 -8.79
C ALA A 86 -2.96 -0.57 -7.87
N ILE A 87 -3.27 0.38 -6.98
CA ILE A 87 -2.31 0.91 -6.00
C ILE A 87 -1.87 -0.17 -5.02
N THR A 88 -2.83 -0.94 -4.48
CA THR A 88 -2.54 -2.04 -3.55
C THR A 88 -1.56 -3.04 -4.18
N HIS A 89 -1.85 -3.49 -5.41
CA HIS A 89 -0.99 -4.43 -6.12
C HIS A 89 0.37 -3.83 -6.48
N ALA A 90 0.44 -2.57 -6.89
CA ALA A 90 1.71 -1.92 -7.20
C ALA A 90 2.63 -1.89 -5.97
N VAL A 91 2.08 -1.56 -4.80
CA VAL A 91 2.84 -1.55 -3.54
C VAL A 91 3.34 -2.95 -3.17
N GLU A 92 2.50 -3.98 -3.32
CA GLU A 92 2.91 -5.37 -3.07
C GLU A 92 4.02 -5.83 -4.01
N ILE A 93 3.89 -5.57 -5.31
CA ILE A 93 4.85 -5.98 -6.33
C ILE A 93 6.21 -5.30 -6.09
N ILE A 94 6.21 -3.98 -5.87
CA ILE A 94 7.46 -3.23 -5.63
C ILE A 94 8.08 -3.64 -4.30
N GLY A 95 7.29 -3.82 -3.25
CA GLY A 95 7.77 -4.31 -1.96
C GLY A 95 8.47 -5.66 -2.09
N ASN A 96 7.83 -6.61 -2.76
CA ASN A 96 8.42 -7.93 -3.04
C ASN A 96 9.72 -7.84 -3.84
N PHE A 97 9.80 -6.93 -4.82
CA PHE A 97 10.99 -6.69 -5.60
C PHE A 97 12.14 -6.12 -4.75
N MET A 98 11.87 -5.12 -3.90
CA MET A 98 12.88 -4.55 -3.01
C MET A 98 13.40 -5.57 -1.99
N ASP A 99 12.54 -6.41 -1.43
CA ASP A 99 12.94 -7.50 -0.55
C ASP A 99 13.85 -8.51 -1.28
N CYS A 100 13.56 -8.77 -2.57
CA CYS A 100 14.41 -9.60 -3.41
C CYS A 100 15.80 -9.00 -3.58
N LEU A 101 15.90 -7.70 -3.89
CA LEU A 101 17.17 -7.00 -4.01
C LEU A 101 17.95 -6.99 -2.69
N ALA A 102 17.28 -6.74 -1.57
CA ALA A 102 17.89 -6.75 -0.25
C ALA A 102 18.49 -8.11 0.10
N ARG A 103 17.83 -9.22 -0.27
CA ARG A 103 18.36 -10.58 -0.12
C ARG A 103 19.61 -10.81 -0.97
N HIS A 104 19.59 -10.39 -2.23
CA HIS A 104 20.76 -10.53 -3.13
C HIS A 104 21.96 -9.71 -2.65
N ALA A 105 21.74 -8.48 -2.19
CA ALA A 105 22.80 -7.63 -1.66
C ALA A 105 23.48 -8.25 -0.42
N ARG A 106 22.73 -8.97 0.43
CA ARG A 106 23.28 -9.68 1.60
C ARG A 106 24.01 -10.98 1.24
N GLN A 107 23.71 -11.56 0.09
CA GLN A 107 24.28 -12.82 -0.39
C GLN A 107 25.48 -12.62 -1.33
N SER A 108 25.71 -11.41 -1.81
CA SER A 108 26.88 -11.10 -2.65
C SER A 108 28.15 -11.28 -1.81
N PRO A 109 29.07 -12.17 -2.19
CA PRO A 109 30.35 -12.31 -1.50
C PRO A 109 31.08 -10.97 -1.51
N LYS A 110 31.65 -10.55 -0.38
CA LYS A 110 32.76 -9.60 -0.43
C LYS A 110 33.86 -10.30 -1.22
N ASP A 111 34.23 -9.77 -2.39
CA ASP A 111 35.41 -10.25 -3.11
C ASP A 111 36.59 -10.27 -2.13
N PRO A 112 37.23 -11.41 -1.87
CA PRO A 112 38.49 -11.46 -1.14
C PRO A 112 39.59 -11.07 -2.14
N GLY A 113 39.62 -9.79 -2.52
CA GLY A 113 40.40 -9.29 -3.65
C GLY A 113 41.22 -8.02 -3.40
N ASP A 114 41.16 -7.43 -2.20
CA ASP A 114 42.19 -6.50 -1.73
C ASP A 114 43.00 -7.31 -0.69
N GLY A 115 44.13 -7.92 -1.02
CA GLY A 115 45.27 -7.26 -1.65
C GLY A 115 46.19 -6.74 -0.55
N ASP A 116 46.65 -7.61 0.36
CA ASP A 116 47.86 -7.33 1.13
C ASP A 116 49.04 -7.32 0.16
N SER A 117 49.34 -6.11 -0.31
CA SER A 117 50.61 -5.75 -0.91
C SER A 117 51.00 -4.41 -0.32
N VAL A 118 51.65 -4.45 0.85
CA VAL A 118 53.05 -4.06 1.11
C VAL A 118 53.29 -4.19 2.61
#